data_AF-A0A1D7TGN7-F1
#
_entry.id   AF-A0A1D7TGN7-F1
#
_cell.length_a   1.000
_cell.length_b   1.000
_cell.length_c   1.000
_cell.angle_alpha   90.00
_cell.angle_beta   90.00
_cell.angle_gamma   90.00
#
_symmetry.space_group_name_H-M   'P 1'
#
loop_
_entity.id
_entity.type
_entity.pdbx_description
1 polymer ?
#
loop_
_entity_poly.entity_id
_entity_poly.type
_entity_poly.pdbx_seq_one_letter_code
_entity_poly.pdbx_strand_id
1 'polypeptide(L)'
;MMKIKEEFLMARQSKEQTDLKLKALWEAFEDLKKNSIVTNANKITFENICNLANSSTHSLNFHTKISLASLKQPTTQPFIELNQAICEYKNEHSKIRNTISSKIKEDTRKLQNTIDNLLIRITELLDNEILLKETIANKDLTIKRLKEELQTLKPMAKII
;
A
#
# COMPACT_ATOMS: atom_id res chain seq x y z
N MET A 1 68.02 15.39 -12.13
CA MET A 1 66.89 14.46 -12.36
C MET A 1 65.70 14.90 -11.52
N MET A 2 64.99 15.91 -12.03
CA MET A 2 63.90 16.59 -11.36
C MET A 2 62.61 15.79 -11.57
N LYS A 3 61.98 15.43 -10.46
CA LYS A 3 60.58 15.10 -10.26
C LYS A 3 59.73 15.20 -11.54
N ILE A 4 59.45 14.05 -12.15
CA ILE A 4 58.19 13.84 -12.88
C ILE A 4 57.10 13.84 -11.81
N LYS A 5 56.82 15.05 -11.32
CA LYS A 5 55.65 15.40 -10.51
C LYS A 5 54.45 14.92 -11.30
N GLU A 6 53.69 13.99 -10.74
CA GLU A 6 52.28 14.24 -10.38
C GLU A 6 51.43 15.07 -11.37
N GLU A 7 51.68 14.97 -12.67
CA GLU A 7 50.82 15.49 -13.75
C GLU A 7 49.76 14.47 -14.18
N PHE A 8 49.52 13.45 -13.33
CA PHE A 8 48.26 12.72 -13.27
C PHE A 8 47.18 13.54 -12.53
N LEU A 9 47.19 14.86 -12.73
CA LEU A 9 46.11 15.76 -12.36
C LEU A 9 44.88 15.34 -13.15
N MET A 10 43.98 14.61 -12.47
CA MET A 10 42.60 14.28 -12.86
C MET A 10 42.24 14.72 -14.28
N ALA A 11 42.51 13.86 -15.26
CA ALA A 11 42.10 14.10 -16.64
C ALA A 11 40.59 14.35 -16.64
N ARG A 12 40.20 15.60 -16.88
CA ARG A 12 38.81 16.03 -17.04
C ARG A 12 38.19 15.08 -18.06
N GLN A 13 37.14 14.35 -17.67
CA GLN A 13 36.44 13.47 -18.61
C GLN A 13 36.06 14.28 -19.85
N SER A 14 36.26 13.70 -21.03
CA SER A 14 35.84 14.36 -22.26
C SER A 14 34.34 14.61 -22.21
N LYS A 15 33.88 15.65 -22.93
CA LYS A 15 32.46 15.97 -23.02
C LYS A 15 31.66 14.78 -23.52
N GLU A 16 32.18 14.07 -24.52
CA GLU A 16 31.59 12.85 -25.08
C GLU A 16 31.42 11.74 -24.03
N GLN A 17 32.41 11.53 -23.17
CA GLN A 17 32.29 10.55 -22.07
C GLN A 17 31.24 10.96 -21.05
N THR A 18 31.15 12.25 -20.77
CA THR A 18 30.16 12.80 -19.84
C THR A 18 28.75 12.63 -20.39
N ASP A 19 28.54 12.97 -21.66
CA ASP A 19 27.24 12.88 -22.35
C ASP A 19 26.79 11.41 -22.47
N LEU A 20 27.70 10.49 -22.79
CA LEU A 20 27.38 9.07 -22.89
C LEU A 20 26.98 8.48 -21.52
N LYS A 21 27.70 8.85 -20.46
CA LYS A 21 27.35 8.43 -19.09
C LYS A 21 26.01 8.99 -18.65
N LEU A 22 25.74 10.26 -18.95
CA LEU A 22 24.47 10.90 -18.65
C LEU A 22 23.31 10.21 -19.36
N LYS A 23 23.50 9.87 -20.65
CA LYS A 23 22.50 9.13 -21.44
C LYS A 23 22.18 7.77 -20.82
N ALA A 24 23.21 6.98 -20.49
CA ALA A 24 23.03 5.67 -19.86
C ALA A 24 22.32 5.77 -18.50
N LEU A 25 22.55 6.84 -17.74
CA LEU A 25 21.88 7.09 -16.47
C LEU A 25 20.40 7.45 -16.63
N TRP A 26 20.06 8.26 -17.62
CA TRP A 26 18.67 8.59 -17.93
C TRP A 26 17.88 7.37 -18.41
N GLU A 27 18.49 6.55 -19.27
CA GLU A 27 17.88 5.30 -19.72
C GLU A 27 17.65 4.35 -18.54
N ALA A 28 18.67 4.18 -17.68
CA ALA A 28 18.54 3.38 -16.47
C ALA A 28 17.45 3.92 -15.52
N PHE A 29 17.34 5.23 -15.37
CA PHE A 29 16.29 5.87 -14.58
C PHE A 29 14.89 5.56 -15.14
N GLU A 30 14.67 5.76 -16.44
CA GLU A 30 13.37 5.51 -17.07
C GLU A 30 12.97 4.02 -17.04
N ASP A 31 13.93 3.11 -17.24
CA ASP A 31 13.67 1.68 -17.16
C ASP A 31 13.32 1.24 -15.74
N LEU A 32 14.02 1.74 -14.73
CA LEU A 32 13.68 1.46 -13.33
C LEU A 32 12.34 2.10 -12.95
N LYS A 33 11.96 3.22 -13.55
CA LYS A 33 10.70 3.92 -13.30
C LYS A 33 9.52 3.10 -13.82
N LYS A 34 9.61 2.58 -15.05
CA LYS A 34 8.60 1.65 -15.61
C LYS A 34 8.42 0.39 -14.78
N ASN A 35 9.52 -0.11 -14.20
CA ASN A 35 9.54 -1.33 -13.40
C ASN A 35 9.27 -1.12 -11.90
N SER A 36 9.07 0.13 -11.47
CA SER A 36 8.79 0.48 -10.08
C SER A 36 7.30 0.40 -9.81
N ILE A 37 6.93 -0.40 -8.82
CA ILE A 37 5.53 -0.60 -8.41
C ILE A 37 5.32 0.17 -7.12
N VAL A 38 4.23 0.96 -7.07
CA VAL A 38 3.86 1.83 -5.92
C VAL A 38 3.76 1.05 -4.61
N THR A 39 3.28 -0.18 -4.66
CA THR A 39 2.91 -0.97 -3.48
C THR A 39 4.06 -1.71 -2.80
N ASN A 40 5.06 -2.21 -3.55
CA ASN A 40 6.01 -3.19 -2.98
C ASN A 40 7.50 -2.93 -3.18
N ALA A 41 7.93 -2.13 -4.17
CA ALA A 41 9.34 -1.80 -4.30
C ALA A 41 9.56 -0.56 -5.18
N ASN A 42 9.97 0.54 -4.56
CA ASN A 42 10.59 1.62 -5.30
C ASN A 42 11.98 1.14 -5.76
N LYS A 43 12.15 0.86 -7.06
CA LYS A 43 13.43 0.43 -7.62
C LYS A 43 14.35 1.60 -7.97
N ILE A 44 13.82 2.83 -7.95
CA ILE A 44 14.57 4.07 -8.18
C ILE A 44 15.40 4.38 -6.93
N THR A 45 16.60 3.80 -6.90
CA THR A 45 17.66 4.16 -5.97
C THR A 45 18.90 4.58 -6.76
N PHE A 46 19.70 5.47 -6.20
CA PHE A 46 20.96 5.88 -6.83
C PHE A 46 21.86 4.68 -7.16
N GLU A 47 21.86 3.67 -6.29
CA GLU A 47 22.62 2.43 -6.49
C GLU A 47 22.11 1.60 -7.66
N ASN A 48 20.80 1.37 -7.74
CA ASN A 48 20.22 0.60 -8.84
C ASN A 48 20.42 1.31 -10.19
N ILE A 49 20.27 2.63 -10.22
CA ILE A 49 20.50 3.44 -11.42
C ILE A 49 21.97 3.34 -11.85
N CYS A 50 22.91 3.51 -10.92
CA CYS A 50 24.34 3.33 -11.19
C CYS A 50 24.66 1.92 -11.70
N ASN A 51 24.13 0.89 -11.05
CA ASN A 51 24.41 -0.51 -11.41
C ASN A 51 23.84 -0.85 -12.78
N LEU A 52 22.62 -0.41 -13.09
CA LEU A 52 22.00 -0.63 -14.38
C LEU A 52 22.73 0.15 -15.49
N ALA A 53 23.06 1.42 -15.27
CA ALA A 53 23.84 2.21 -16.23
C ALA A 53 25.23 1.61 -16.50
N ASN A 54 25.91 1.12 -15.46
CA ASN A 54 27.20 0.44 -15.59
C ASN A 54 27.12 -0.98 -16.16
N SER A 55 25.93 -1.57 -16.26
CA SER A 55 25.69 -2.87 -16.90
C SER A 55 25.11 -2.72 -18.31
N SER A 56 24.81 -1.49 -18.74
CA SER A 56 24.29 -1.18 -20.07
C SER A 56 25.33 -1.42 -21.17
N THR A 57 24.87 -1.50 -22.41
CA THR A 57 25.74 -1.57 -23.60
C THR A 57 26.67 -0.36 -23.72
N HIS A 58 26.26 0.79 -23.21
CA HIS A 58 27.10 2.00 -23.16
C HIS A 58 28.34 1.84 -22.26
N SER A 59 28.30 0.94 -21.28
CA SER A 59 29.38 0.76 -20.31
C SER A 59 30.69 0.27 -20.92
N LEU A 60 30.62 -0.42 -22.06
CA LEU A 60 31.80 -0.89 -22.82
C LEU A 60 32.68 0.27 -23.30
N ASN A 61 32.08 1.44 -23.49
CA ASN A 61 32.75 2.65 -23.97
C ASN A 61 33.13 3.61 -22.84
N PHE A 62 32.91 3.24 -21.58
CA PHE A 62 33.28 4.07 -20.45
C PHE A 62 34.75 3.91 -20.14
N HIS A 63 35.49 5.01 -20.07
CA HIS A 63 36.87 5.00 -19.58
C HIS A 63 36.94 4.57 -18.11
N THR A 64 35.90 4.91 -17.34
CA THR A 64 35.73 4.52 -15.94
C THR A 64 34.24 4.32 -15.65
N LYS A 65 33.92 3.36 -14.77
CA LYS A 65 32.54 3.16 -14.32
C LYS A 65 31.98 4.42 -13.66
N ILE A 66 30.67 4.61 -13.75
CA ILE A 66 29.96 5.69 -13.08
C ILE A 66 29.95 5.39 -11.59
N SER A 67 30.46 6.33 -10.79
CA SER A 67 30.47 6.21 -9.34
C SER A 67 29.15 6.69 -8.73
N LEU A 68 28.76 6.09 -7.60
CA LEU A 68 27.59 6.52 -6.84
C LEU A 68 27.72 7.97 -6.34
N ALA A 69 28.95 8.39 -6.03
CA ALA A 69 29.24 9.76 -5.58
C ALA A 69 28.87 10.80 -6.64
N SER A 70 29.10 10.50 -7.92
CA SER A 70 28.76 11.39 -9.04
C SER A 70 27.26 11.68 -9.14
N LEU A 71 26.41 10.75 -8.69
CA LEU A 71 24.96 10.95 -8.62
C LEU A 71 24.52 11.60 -7.31
N LYS A 72 25.14 11.26 -6.17
CA LYS A 72 24.74 11.78 -4.85
C LYS A 72 25.18 13.23 -4.63
N GLN A 73 26.32 13.61 -5.18
CA GLN A 73 26.93 14.93 -5.06
C GLN A 73 27.31 15.45 -6.45
N PRO A 74 26.31 15.73 -7.30
CA PRO A 74 26.57 16.17 -8.66
C PRO A 74 27.15 17.58 -8.67
N THR A 75 28.21 17.78 -9.45
CA THR A 75 28.90 19.07 -9.59
C THR A 75 28.56 19.80 -10.89
N THR A 76 27.88 19.12 -11.82
CA THR A 76 27.51 19.67 -13.13
C THR A 76 26.01 19.69 -13.30
N GLN A 77 25.51 20.71 -14.00
CA GLN A 77 24.08 20.97 -14.18
C GLN A 77 23.28 19.74 -14.67
N PRO A 78 23.73 18.98 -15.69
CA PRO A 78 22.95 17.83 -16.15
C PRO A 78 22.83 16.70 -15.11
N PHE A 79 23.85 16.51 -14.27
CA PHE A 79 23.79 15.55 -13.18
C PHE A 79 22.95 16.05 -12.00
N ILE A 80 22.90 17.37 -11.78
CA ILE A 80 22.01 18.00 -10.79
C ILE A 80 20.55 17.75 -11.19
N GLU A 81 20.20 17.96 -12.46
CA GLU A 81 18.85 17.71 -12.99
C GLU A 81 18.43 16.25 -12.82
N LEU A 82 19.31 15.30 -13.14
CA LEU A 82 19.04 13.88 -12.92
C LEU A 82 18.86 13.56 -11.43
N ASN A 83 19.70 14.13 -10.55
CA ASN A 83 19.56 13.94 -9.10
C ASN A 83 18.20 14.46 -8.59
N GLN A 84 17.79 15.63 -9.06
CA GLN A 84 16.49 16.23 -8.75
C GLN A 84 15.35 15.31 -9.22
N ALA A 85 15.37 14.85 -10.47
CA ALA A 85 14.36 13.93 -11.00
C ALA A 85 14.26 12.63 -10.19
N ILE A 86 15.39 12.07 -9.75
CA ILE A 86 15.43 10.89 -8.87
C ILE A 86 14.78 11.21 -7.52
N CYS A 87 15.10 12.35 -6.91
CA CYS A 87 14.56 12.73 -5.60
C CYS A 87 13.06 13.03 -5.66
N GLU A 88 12.61 13.74 -6.69
CA GLU A 88 11.21 14.05 -6.95
C GLU A 88 10.39 12.77 -7.08
N TYR A 89 10.83 11.83 -7.92
CA TYR A 89 10.14 10.55 -8.08
C TYR A 89 10.05 9.79 -6.75
N LYS A 90 11.13 9.75 -5.96
CA LYS A 90 11.12 9.06 -4.66
C LYS A 90 10.14 9.72 -3.69
N ASN A 91 10.04 11.04 -3.70
CA ASN A 91 9.11 11.79 -2.86
C ASN A 91 7.66 11.55 -3.29
N GLU A 92 7.37 11.59 -4.59
CA GLU A 92 6.03 11.29 -5.13
C GLU A 92 5.60 9.86 -4.83
N HIS A 93 6.48 8.88 -5.07
CA HIS A 93 6.23 7.47 -4.78
C HIS A 93 5.89 7.26 -3.29
N SER A 94 6.65 7.90 -2.40
CA SER A 94 6.38 7.89 -0.95
C SER A 94 5.04 8.51 -0.59
N LYS A 95 4.70 9.68 -1.17
CA LYS A 95 3.40 10.34 -0.95
C LYS A 95 2.24 9.44 -1.38
N ILE A 96 2.28 8.89 -2.59
CA ILE A 96 1.22 8.01 -3.12
C ILE A 96 1.08 6.78 -2.22
N ARG A 97 2.19 6.13 -1.85
CA ARG A 97 2.16 4.96 -0.96
C ARG A 97 1.50 5.28 0.38
N ASN A 98 1.83 6.42 0.97
CA ASN A 98 1.26 6.86 2.24
C ASN A 98 -0.24 7.16 2.11
N THR A 99 -0.67 7.82 1.04
CA THR A 99 -2.09 8.09 0.77
C THR A 99 -2.90 6.81 0.61
N ILE A 100 -2.40 5.84 -0.17
CA ILE A 100 -3.04 4.53 -0.33
C ILE A 100 -3.13 3.82 1.04
N SER A 101 -2.04 3.80 1.80
CA SER A 101 -1.99 3.18 3.13
C SER A 101 -2.99 3.82 4.11
N SER A 102 -3.08 5.16 4.13
CA SER A 102 -4.07 5.85 4.97
C SER A 102 -5.50 5.54 4.55
N LYS A 103 -5.77 5.45 3.24
CA LYS A 103 -7.11 5.15 2.74
C LYS A 103 -7.56 3.75 3.11
N ILE A 104 -6.67 2.76 2.93
CA ILE A 104 -6.92 1.37 3.34
C ILE A 104 -7.21 1.31 4.83
N LYS A 105 -6.42 1.99 5.68
CA LYS A 105 -6.66 2.02 7.13
C LYS A 105 -8.02 2.64 7.48
N GLU A 106 -8.39 3.72 6.82
CA GLU A 106 -9.69 4.38 7.02
C GLU A 106 -10.85 3.45 6.65
N ASP A 107 -10.76 2.80 5.49
CA ASP A 107 -11.81 1.90 5.00
C ASP A 107 -11.92 0.64 5.87
N THR A 108 -10.80 0.07 6.33
CA THR A 108 -10.80 -1.02 7.32
C THR A 108 -11.49 -0.61 8.62
N ARG A 109 -11.24 0.61 9.12
CA ARG A 109 -11.89 1.11 10.33
C ARG A 109 -13.40 1.27 10.15
N LYS A 110 -13.85 1.74 8.98
CA LYS A 110 -15.28 1.85 8.66
C LYS A 110 -15.95 0.48 8.65
N LEU A 111 -15.33 -0.50 7.99
CA LEU A 111 -15.84 -1.88 7.96
C LEU A 111 -15.91 -2.49 9.35
N GLN A 112 -14.88 -2.26 10.19
CA GLN A 112 -14.88 -2.71 11.58
C GLN A 112 -16.08 -2.13 12.36
N ASN A 113 -16.31 -0.82 12.27
CA ASN A 113 -17.46 -0.19 12.92
C ASN A 113 -18.80 -0.74 12.40
N THR A 114 -18.90 -1.04 11.10
CA THR A 114 -20.10 -1.68 10.53
C THR A 114 -20.32 -3.07 11.11
N ILE A 115 -19.26 -3.88 11.25
CA ILE A 115 -19.33 -5.21 11.88
C ILE A 115 -19.81 -5.08 13.33
N ASP A 116 -19.23 -4.17 14.10
CA ASP A 116 -19.60 -3.97 15.50
C ASP A 116 -21.08 -3.57 15.66
N ASN A 117 -21.57 -2.67 14.81
CA ASN A 117 -22.99 -2.26 14.80
C ASN A 117 -23.92 -3.43 14.42
N LEU A 118 -23.52 -4.25 13.45
CA LEU A 118 -24.29 -5.43 13.05
C LEU A 118 -24.33 -6.48 14.18
N LEU A 119 -23.24 -6.67 14.90
CA LEU A 119 -23.20 -7.56 16.07
C LEU A 119 -24.15 -7.10 17.16
N ILE A 120 -24.17 -5.80 17.49
CA ILE A 120 -25.15 -5.23 18.44
C ILE A 120 -26.58 -5.55 17.97
N ARG A 121 -26.87 -5.32 16.68
CA ARG A 121 -28.21 -5.55 16.13
C ARG A 121 -28.62 -7.03 16.16
N ILE A 122 -27.68 -7.94 15.91
CA ILE A 122 -27.93 -9.38 16.01
C ILE A 122 -28.28 -9.76 17.45
N THR A 123 -27.53 -9.25 18.44
CA THR A 123 -27.81 -9.50 19.86
C THR A 123 -29.21 -9.02 20.24
N GLU A 124 -29.60 -7.80 19.84
CA GLU A 124 -30.96 -7.29 20.08
C GLU A 124 -32.04 -8.19 19.46
N LEU A 125 -31.80 -8.70 18.24
CA LEU A 125 -32.76 -9.59 17.57
C LEU A 125 -32.88 -10.94 18.28
N LEU A 126 -31.77 -11.49 18.79
CA LEU A 126 -31.76 -12.73 19.56
C LEU A 126 -32.52 -12.58 20.88
N ASP A 127 -32.31 -11.47 21.59
CA ASP A 127 -33.06 -11.18 22.83
C ASP A 127 -34.57 -11.06 22.56
N ASN A 128 -34.94 -10.38 21.48
CA ASN A 128 -36.34 -10.29 21.05
C ASN A 128 -36.93 -11.66 20.68
N GLU A 129 -36.15 -12.52 20.01
CA GLU A 129 -36.59 -13.88 19.66
C GLU A 129 -36.89 -14.71 20.92
N ILE A 130 -36.04 -14.61 21.95
CA ILE A 130 -36.23 -15.29 23.24
C ILE A 130 -37.54 -14.81 23.89
N LEU A 131 -37.75 -13.50 23.99
CA LEU A 131 -38.97 -12.93 24.59
C LEU A 131 -40.24 -13.36 23.84
N LEU A 132 -40.19 -13.41 22.50
CA LEU A 132 -41.30 -13.86 21.69
C LEU A 132 -41.59 -15.35 21.91
N LYS A 133 -40.55 -16.19 22.01
CA LYS A 133 -40.68 -17.62 22.31
C LYS A 133 -41.33 -17.84 23.68
N GLU A 134 -40.91 -17.11 24.71
CA GLU A 134 -41.52 -17.17 26.04
C GLU A 134 -42.99 -16.72 26.03
N THR A 135 -43.29 -15.64 25.30
CA THR A 135 -44.66 -15.14 25.15
C THR A 135 -45.58 -16.15 24.46
N ILE A 136 -45.10 -16.81 23.41
CA ILE A 136 -45.83 -17.87 22.71
C ILE A 136 -46.09 -19.04 23.66
N ALA A 137 -45.07 -19.52 24.36
CA ALA A 137 -45.22 -20.62 25.32
C ALA A 137 -46.26 -20.32 26.41
N ASN A 138 -46.27 -19.10 26.94
CA ASN A 138 -47.26 -18.65 27.93
C ASN A 138 -48.68 -18.59 27.34
N LYS A 139 -48.82 -18.12 26.10
CA LYS A 139 -50.11 -18.11 25.39
C LYS A 139 -50.62 -19.53 25.14
N ASP A 140 -49.76 -20.45 24.75
CA ASP A 140 -50.12 -21.86 24.53
C ASP A 140 -50.60 -22.55 25.81
N LEU A 141 -49.93 -22.30 26.94
CA LEU A 141 -50.38 -22.78 28.26
C LEU A 141 -51.75 -22.22 28.63
N THR A 142 -51.98 -20.94 28.38
CA THR A 142 -53.26 -20.27 28.64
C THR A 142 -54.38 -20.86 27.78
N ILE A 143 -54.12 -21.06 26.48
CA ILE A 143 -55.06 -21.69 25.55
C ILE A 143 -55.39 -23.11 26.02
N LYS A 144 -54.40 -23.88 26.46
CA LYS A 144 -54.61 -25.24 26.97
C LYS A 144 -55.54 -25.25 28.20
N ARG A 145 -55.30 -24.38 29.19
CA ARG A 145 -56.16 -24.23 30.37
C ARG A 145 -57.60 -23.84 30.00
N LEU A 146 -57.77 -22.83 29.15
CA LEU A 146 -59.09 -22.40 28.70
C LEU A 146 -59.84 -23.50 27.93
N LYS A 147 -59.13 -24.33 27.14
CA LYS A 147 -59.73 -25.48 26.46
C LYS A 147 -60.20 -26.54 27.46
N GLU A 148 -59.42 -26.83 28.48
CA GLU A 148 -59.77 -27.77 29.56
C GLU A 148 -61.02 -27.26 30.32
N GLU A 149 -61.08 -25.98 30.67
CA GLU A 149 -62.25 -25.33 31.31
C GLU A 149 -63.51 -25.37 30.42
N LEU A 150 -63.37 -25.06 29.12
CA LEU A 150 -64.49 -25.17 28.18
C LEU A 150 -65.04 -26.61 28.10
N GLN A 151 -64.16 -27.60 28.20
CA GLN A 151 -64.54 -29.00 28.12
C GLN A 151 -65.28 -29.48 29.38
N THR A 152 -64.97 -28.94 30.56
CA THR A 152 -65.70 -29.23 31.80
C THR A 152 -67.04 -28.51 31.88
N LEU A 153 -67.14 -27.29 31.34
CA LEU A 153 -68.38 -26.50 31.33
C LEU A 153 -69.42 -26.95 30.29
N LYS A 154 -68.97 -27.45 29.13
CA LYS A 154 -69.87 -27.97 28.06
C LYS A 154 -70.91 -29.01 28.51
N PRO A 155 -70.56 -30.03 29.32
CA PRO A 155 -71.56 -30.98 29.82
C PRO A 155 -72.48 -30.37 30.89
N MET A 156 -72.03 -29.41 31.69
CA MET A 156 -72.89 -28.72 32.68
C MET A 156 -73.96 -27.85 32.01
N ALA A 157 -73.64 -27.22 30.89
CA ALA A 157 -74.59 -26.40 30.12
C ALA A 157 -75.66 -27.21 29.37
N LYS A 158 -75.48 -28.53 29.20
CA LYS A 158 -76.47 -29.43 28.57
C LYS A 158 -77.52 -30.00 29.55
N ILE A 159 -77.38 -29.72 30.85
CA ILE A 159 -78.21 -30.29 31.93
C ILE A 159 -79.25 -29.28 32.46
N ILE A 160 -79.22 -28.03 31.97
CA ILE A 160 -80.26 -27.00 32.20
C ILE A 160 -81.12 -26.90 30.94
#